data_AF-A0A1L3GDF4-F1
#
_entry.id   AF-A0A1L3GDF4-F1
#
_cell.length_a   1.000
_cell.length_b   1.000
_cell.length_c   1.000
_cell.angle_alpha   90.00
_cell.angle_beta   90.00
_cell.angle_gamma   90.00
#
_symmetry.space_group_name_H-M   'P 1'
#
loop_
_entity.id
_entity.type
_entity.pdbx_description
1 polymer ?
#
loop_
_entity_poly.entity_id
_entity_poly.type
_entity_poly.pdbx_seq_one_letter_code
_entity_poly.pdbx_strand_id
1 'polypeptide(L)'
;MSWLDTFNPLTHVENAEYANFWQTLFATIFLGFWSRAFAVAFLALSFWYGIRRRNFIVGFWTFLIAGFIAYGAALFRFFGLLAR
;
A
#
# COMPACT_ATOMS: atom_id res chain seq x y z
N MET A 1 -11.95 12.24 -30.31
CA MET A 1 -11.14 12.06 -29.08
C MET A 1 -10.74 10.59 -28.97
N SER A 2 -9.82 10.12 -29.83
CA SER A 2 -9.47 8.69 -30.01
C SER A 2 -8.16 8.28 -29.33
N TRP A 3 -7.43 9.22 -28.74
CA TRP A 3 -6.12 8.95 -28.11
C TRP A 3 -6.25 8.37 -26.70
N LEU A 4 -7.40 8.54 -26.05
CA LEU A 4 -7.69 7.95 -24.74
C LEU A 4 -7.91 6.43 -24.84
N ASP A 5 -8.40 5.94 -25.99
CA ASP A 5 -8.61 4.51 -26.23
C ASP A 5 -7.28 3.75 -26.41
N THR A 6 -6.20 4.42 -26.82
CA THR A 6 -4.85 3.85 -26.87
C THR A 6 -4.29 3.59 -25.47
N PHE A 7 -4.70 4.38 -24.48
CA PHE A 7 -4.34 4.18 -23.08
C PHE A 7 -5.29 3.26 -22.33
N ASN A 8 -6.34 2.75 -22.99
CA ASN A 8 -7.28 1.85 -22.35
C ASN A 8 -6.67 0.43 -22.30
N PRO A 9 -6.18 -0.06 -21.14
CA PRO A 9 -5.53 -1.37 -21.06
C PRO A 9 -6.50 -2.52 -21.32
N LEU A 10 -7.82 -2.27 -21.27
CA LEU A 10 -8.86 -3.26 -21.59
C LEU A 10 -8.91 -3.66 -23.08
N THR A 11 -8.26 -2.91 -23.98
CA THR A 11 -8.20 -3.27 -25.41
C THR A 11 -7.03 -4.18 -25.75
N HIS A 12 -6.04 -4.29 -24.86
CA HIS A 12 -4.78 -5.01 -25.12
C HIS A 12 -4.56 -6.19 -24.16
N VAL A 13 -5.22 -6.22 -22.99
CA VAL A 13 -5.04 -7.25 -21.97
C VAL A 13 -6.41 -7.83 -21.60
N GLU A 14 -6.50 -9.16 -21.52
CA GLU A 14 -7.72 -9.84 -21.11
C GLU A 14 -8.11 -9.41 -19.68
N ASN A 15 -9.39 -9.14 -19.43
CA ASN A 15 -9.87 -8.61 -18.15
C ASN A 15 -9.40 -9.44 -16.93
N ALA A 16 -9.27 -10.76 -17.12
CA ALA A 16 -8.78 -11.68 -16.11
C ALA A 16 -7.29 -11.50 -15.81
N GLU A 17 -6.45 -11.25 -16.82
CA GLU A 17 -5.02 -10.99 -16.63
C GLU A 17 -4.78 -9.64 -15.96
N TYR A 18 -5.55 -8.61 -16.32
CA TYR A 18 -5.46 -7.31 -15.66
C TYR A 18 -5.79 -7.41 -14.17
N ALA A 19 -6.90 -8.09 -13.84
CA ALA A 19 -7.31 -8.30 -12.45
C ALA A 19 -6.25 -9.10 -11.65
N ASN A 20 -5.69 -10.16 -12.23
CA ASN A 20 -4.65 -10.97 -11.60
C ASN A 20 -3.33 -10.21 -11.41
N PHE A 21 -2.94 -9.37 -12.38
CA PHE A 21 -1.77 -8.52 -12.27
C PHE A 21 -1.88 -7.58 -11.07
N TRP A 22 -3.02 -6.88 -10.94
CA TRP A 22 -3.27 -6.00 -9.80
C TRP A 22 -3.36 -6.77 -8.50
N GLN A 23 -4.07 -7.91 -8.45
CA GLN A 23 -4.10 -8.74 -7.23
C GLN A 23 -2.70 -9.15 -6.79
N THR A 24 -1.85 -9.59 -7.71
CA THR A 24 -0.48 -10.04 -7.40
C THR A 24 0.40 -8.87 -6.94
N LEU A 25 0.27 -7.71 -7.60
CA LEU A 25 0.99 -6.49 -7.25
C LEU A 25 0.59 -5.98 -5.85
N PHE A 26 -0.71 -5.92 -5.57
CA PHE A 26 -1.24 -5.55 -4.26
C PHE A 26 -0.85 -6.57 -3.18
N ALA A 27 -0.94 -7.88 -3.46
CA ALA A 27 -0.50 -8.91 -2.53
C ALA A 27 1.00 -8.81 -2.21
N THR A 28 1.83 -8.51 -3.21
CA THR A 28 3.28 -8.37 -3.02
C THR A 28 3.63 -7.13 -2.19
N ILE A 29 2.94 -6.01 -2.43
CA ILE A 29 3.18 -4.74 -1.72
C ILE A 29 2.65 -4.79 -0.28
N PHE A 30 1.44 -5.31 -0.05
CA PHE A 30 0.77 -5.26 1.24
C PHE A 30 0.91 -6.52 2.10
N LEU A 31 1.20 -7.67 1.51
CA LEU A 31 1.26 -8.96 2.19
C LEU A 31 2.68 -9.57 2.19
N GLY A 32 3.58 -9.04 1.36
CA GLY A 32 4.96 -9.51 1.21
C GLY A 32 6.00 -8.74 2.03
N PHE A 33 7.27 -8.99 1.71
CA PHE A 33 8.44 -8.31 2.29
C PHE A 33 8.35 -6.78 2.23
N TRP A 34 7.79 -6.26 1.14
CA TRP A 34 7.68 -4.82 0.90
C TRP A 34 6.81 -4.10 1.93
N SER A 35 5.74 -4.72 2.42
CA SER A 35 4.89 -4.13 3.47
C SER A 35 5.69 -3.82 4.73
N ARG A 36 6.55 -4.76 5.14
CA ARG A 36 7.43 -4.63 6.31
C ARG A 36 8.52 -3.60 6.05
N ALA A 37 9.12 -3.61 4.86
CA ALA A 37 10.14 -2.64 4.46
C ALA A 37 9.58 -1.19 4.49
N PHE A 38 8.39 -0.98 3.91
CA PHE A 38 7.71 0.32 3.95
C PHE A 38 7.31 0.69 5.37
N ALA A 39 6.78 -0.23 6.18
CA ALA A 39 6.43 0.05 7.57
C ALA A 39 7.65 0.53 8.37
N VAL A 40 8.81 -0.15 8.25
CA VAL A 40 10.04 0.26 8.92
C VAL A 40 10.52 1.63 8.41
N ALA A 41 10.46 1.88 7.10
CA ALA A 41 10.83 3.17 6.53
C ALA A 41 9.93 4.32 7.04
N PHE A 42 8.61 4.12 7.08
CA PHE A 42 7.67 5.10 7.62
C PHE A 42 7.83 5.31 9.12
N LEU A 43 8.14 4.25 9.86
CA LEU A 43 8.41 4.33 11.29
C LEU A 43 9.70 5.13 11.55
N ALA A 44 10.76 4.88 10.78
CA ALA A 44 12.00 5.68 10.83
C ALA A 44 11.74 7.15 10.47
N LEU A 45 10.92 7.41 9.44
CA LEU A 45 10.52 8.78 9.08
C LEU A 45 9.70 9.45 10.18
N SER A 46 8.79 8.74 10.84
CA SER A 46 8.05 9.26 11.99
C SER A 46 8.98 9.75 13.09
N PHE A 47 9.98 8.92 13.46
CA PHE A 47 10.99 9.32 14.43
C PHE A 47 11.83 10.51 13.95
N TRP A 48 12.20 10.53 12.66
CA TRP A 48 12.93 11.66 12.08
C TRP A 48 12.13 12.96 12.12
N TYR A 49 10.86 12.96 11.70
CA TYR A 49 10.02 14.16 11.72
C TYR A 49 9.68 14.61 13.14
N GLY A 50 9.42 13.68 14.05
CA GLY A 50 9.16 13.97 15.46
C GLY A 50 10.37 14.60 16.16
N ILE A 51 11.55 13.97 16.03
CA ILE A 51 12.75 14.38 16.76
C ILE A 51 13.50 15.53 16.05
N ARG A 52 13.82 15.37 14.75
CA ARG A 52 14.69 16.29 14.02
C ARG A 52 13.96 17.56 13.58
N ARG A 53 12.71 17.44 13.11
CA ARG A 53 11.94 18.56 12.56
C ARG A 53 11.02 19.22 13.60
N ARG A 54 10.98 18.68 14.83
CA ARG A 54 10.08 19.10 15.93
C ARG A 54 8.61 19.19 15.51
N ASN A 55 8.23 18.51 14.43
CA ASN A 55 6.88 18.53 13.91
C ASN A 55 6.18 17.23 14.31
N PHE A 56 5.72 17.21 15.56
CA PHE A 56 5.09 16.05 16.18
C PHE A 56 3.83 15.59 15.43
N ILE A 57 3.10 16.52 14.81
CA ILE A 57 1.88 16.20 14.06
C ILE A 57 2.22 15.31 12.87
N VAL A 58 3.21 15.70 12.06
CA VAL A 58 3.62 14.92 10.88
C VAL A 58 4.23 13.58 11.30
N GLY A 59 5.02 13.56 12.38
CA GLY A 59 5.54 12.31 12.97
C GLY A 59 4.43 11.35 13.40
N PHE A 60 3.42 11.85 14.10
CA PHE A 60 2.28 11.06 14.55
C PHE A 60 1.47 10.46 13.39
N TRP A 61 1.17 11.24 12.35
CA TRP A 61 0.48 10.74 11.17
C TRP A 61 1.28 9.68 10.42
N THR A 62 2.58 9.89 10.26
CA THR A 62 3.47 8.90 9.63
C THR A 62 3.61 7.62 10.45
N PHE A 63 3.57 7.70 11.78
CA PHE A 63 3.50 6.53 12.67
C PHE A 63 2.21 5.73 12.48
N LEU A 64 1.05 6.41 12.44
CA LEU A 64 -0.23 5.75 12.20
C LEU A 64 -0.26 5.04 10.84
N ILE A 65 0.27 5.68 9.79
CA ILE A 65 0.38 5.08 8.46
C ILE A 65 1.30 3.85 8.49
N ALA A 66 2.44 3.92 9.19
CA ALA A 66 3.34 2.78 9.35
C ALA A 66 2.63 1.58 10.01
N GLY A 67 1.87 1.84 11.09
CA GLY A 67 1.07 0.82 11.76
C GLY A 67 -0.02 0.24 10.86
N PHE A 68 -0.70 1.08 10.10
CA PHE A 68 -1.72 0.64 9.16
C PHE A 68 -1.14 -0.20 8.01
N ILE A 69 0.06 0.10 7.52
CA ILE A 69 0.71 -0.71 6.48
C ILE A 69 1.21 -2.04 7.06
N ALA A 70 1.78 -2.03 8.26
CA ALA A 70 2.28 -3.24 8.92
C ALA A 70 1.16 -4.22 9.29
N TYR A 71 0.05 -3.70 9.81
CA TYR A 71 -1.06 -4.49 10.33
C TYR A 71 -2.29 -4.47 9.43
N GLY A 72 -2.29 -3.72 8.33
CA GLY A 72 -3.44 -3.58 7.44
C GLY A 72 -3.89 -4.93 6.89
N ALA A 73 -2.96 -5.73 6.38
CA ALA A 73 -3.27 -7.09 5.92
C ALA A 73 -3.84 -7.98 7.04
N ALA A 74 -3.33 -7.85 8.27
CA ALA A 74 -3.83 -8.58 9.43
C ALA A 74 -5.22 -8.09 9.87
N LEU A 75 -5.47 -6.78 9.83
CA LEU A 75 -6.75 -6.13 10.12
C LEU A 75 -7.81 -6.54 9.09
N PHE A 76 -7.50 -6.49 7.79
CA PHE A 76 -8.43 -6.92 6.74
C PHE A 76 -8.76 -8.41 6.83
N ARG A 77 -7.79 -9.24 7.26
CA ARG A 77 -8.02 -10.66 7.57
C ARG A 77 -8.89 -10.83 8.83
N PHE A 78 -8.66 -10.03 9.87
CA PHE A 78 -9.44 -10.07 11.11
C PHE A 78 -10.90 -9.65 10.88
N PHE A 79 -11.14 -8.63 10.05
CA PHE A 79 -12.49 -8.20 9.66
C PHE A 79 -13.18 -9.13 8.65
N GLY A 80 -12.53 -10.23 8.23
CA GLY A 80 -13.12 -11.20 7.29
C GLY A 80 -13.26 -10.68 5.85
N LEU A 81 -12.64 -9.54 5.51
CA LEU A 81 -12.68 -8.94 4.18
C LEU A 81 -11.71 -9.62 3.20
N LEU A 82 -10.74 -10.38 3.71
CA LEU A 82 -9.89 -11.29 2.95
C LEU A 82 -10.35 -12.72 3.26
N ALA A 83 -11.39 -13.15 2.56
CA ALA A 83 -11.80 -14.56 2.54
C ALA A 83 -10.67 -15.43 1.96
N ARG A 84 -10.58 -16.64 2.51
CA ARG A 84 -9.49 -17.60 2.37
C ARG A 84 -9.21 -18.02 0.92
#